data_AF-A0A975TJ08-F1
#
_entry.id   AF-A0A975TJ08-F1
#
_cell.length_a   1.000
_cell.length_b   1.000
_cell.length_c   1.000
_cell.angle_alpha   90.00
_cell.angle_beta   90.00
_cell.angle_gamma   90.00
#
_symmetry.space_group_name_H-M   'P 1'
#
loop_
_entity.id
_entity.type
_entity.pdbx_description
1 polymer ?
#
loop_
_entity_poly.entity_id
_entity_poly.type
_entity_poly.pdbx_seq_one_letter_code
_entity_poly.pdbx_strand_id
1 'polypeptide(L)'
;MAEPFVSGDVLHRACGICPSRRFPVGGFDVWARPTKDCPFDPEDGHRYAADGTPVCVHPEKVGLPVGAYKSENAPLAIELHLPTDPSELVAYLHDVLYGAAPVLLDDLISQASEQIGTRFSDVDAVSVLRRALS
;
A
#
# COMPACT_ATOMS: atom_id res chain seq x y z
N MET A 1 -16.58 -13.08 10.46
CA MET A 1 -16.22 -11.64 10.33
C MET A 1 -14.89 -11.61 9.61
N ALA A 2 -14.70 -10.70 8.63
CA ALA A 2 -13.42 -10.57 7.95
C ALA A 2 -12.34 -10.12 8.94
N GLU A 3 -11.12 -10.66 8.80
CA GLU A 3 -10.02 -10.37 9.71
C GLU A 3 -9.51 -8.94 9.50
N PRO A 4 -9.05 -8.24 10.56
CA PRO A 4 -8.40 -6.96 10.41
C PRO A 4 -7.20 -7.04 9.48
N PHE A 5 -6.98 -6.01 8.68
CA PHE A 5 -5.82 -5.93 7.80
C PHE A 5 -4.50 -6.00 8.57
N VAL A 6 -4.46 -5.40 9.76
CA VAL A 6 -3.32 -5.46 10.68
C VAL A 6 -3.71 -6.28 11.90
N SER A 7 -3.31 -7.55 11.90
CA SER A 7 -3.61 -8.49 12.97
C SER A 7 -2.43 -8.63 13.94
N GLY A 8 -2.40 -7.83 15.01
CA GLY A 8 -1.62 -8.10 16.23
C GLY A 8 -0.09 -8.22 16.11
N ASP A 9 0.48 -8.16 14.91
CA ASP A 9 1.91 -8.29 14.67
C ASP A 9 2.61 -6.98 15.09
N VAL A 10 3.59 -7.13 15.98
CA VAL A 10 4.32 -6.03 16.63
C VAL A 10 5.16 -5.24 15.61
N LEU A 11 5.30 -5.76 14.39
CA LEU A 11 6.12 -5.18 13.31
C LEU A 11 5.35 -4.27 12.35
N HIS A 12 4.01 -4.28 12.33
CA HIS A 12 3.26 -3.42 11.39
C HIS A 12 3.33 -1.94 11.79
N ARG A 13 3.61 -1.06 10.83
CA ARG A 13 3.74 0.40 11.05
C ARG A 13 2.43 1.14 11.37
N ALA A 14 1.31 0.43 11.51
CA ALA A 14 0.01 1.08 11.66
C ALA A 14 -0.08 1.80 13.02
N CYS A 15 -0.65 3.01 13.04
CA CYS A 15 -0.89 3.71 14.30
C CYS A 15 -1.96 3.00 15.14
N GLY A 16 -1.96 3.21 16.46
CA GLY A 16 -2.90 2.54 17.37
C GLY A 16 -4.38 2.75 17.02
N ILE A 17 -4.70 3.90 16.41
CA ILE A 17 -6.03 4.33 15.96
C ILE A 17 -6.30 4.06 14.46
N CYS A 18 -5.45 3.28 13.79
CA CYS A 18 -5.62 3.03 12.36
C CYS A 18 -6.87 2.16 12.14
N PRO A 19 -7.72 2.47 11.12
CA PRO A 19 -8.86 1.61 10.80
C PRO A 19 -8.41 0.19 10.40
N SER A 20 -7.20 0.02 9.87
CA SER A 20 -6.66 -1.30 9.50
C SER A 20 -6.57 -2.30 10.65
N ARG A 21 -6.55 -1.83 11.91
CA ARG A 21 -6.53 -2.70 13.10
C ARG A 21 -7.91 -3.27 13.44
N ARG A 22 -8.96 -2.79 12.77
CA ARG A 22 -10.37 -3.22 12.95
C ARG A 22 -11.00 -3.76 11.66
N PHE A 23 -10.64 -3.17 10.52
CA PHE A 23 -11.24 -3.47 9.23
C PHE A 23 -10.28 -4.25 8.34
N PRO A 24 -10.79 -5.15 7.47
CA PRO A 24 -9.98 -5.85 6.48
C PRO A 24 -9.40 -4.88 5.45
N VAL A 25 -8.47 -5.37 4.62
CA VAL A 25 -8.02 -4.63 3.43
C VAL A 25 -9.24 -4.33 2.54
N GLY A 26 -9.30 -3.12 2.00
CA GLY A 26 -10.49 -2.62 1.27
C GLY A 26 -11.70 -2.28 2.17
N GLY A 27 -11.60 -2.50 3.49
CA GLY A 27 -12.63 -2.15 4.47
C GLY A 27 -12.55 -0.70 4.97
N PHE A 28 -11.67 0.11 4.41
CA PHE A 28 -11.46 1.53 4.71
C PHE A 28 -10.84 2.23 3.49
N ASP A 29 -11.03 3.55 3.40
CA ASP A 29 -10.39 4.38 2.37
C ASP A 29 -9.03 4.88 2.85
N VAL A 30 -8.16 5.20 1.90
CA VAL A 30 -6.86 5.81 2.18
C VAL A 30 -6.79 7.18 1.54
N TRP A 31 -6.65 8.22 2.34
CA TRP A 31 -6.56 9.61 1.90
C TRP A 31 -5.13 10.13 2.08
N ALA A 32 -4.74 11.12 1.28
CA ALA A 32 -3.38 11.66 1.31
C ALA A 32 -3.03 12.41 2.60
N ARG A 33 -4.04 13.00 3.26
CA ARG A 33 -3.89 13.81 4.47
C ARG A 33 -5.24 13.96 5.18
N PRO A 34 -5.26 14.30 6.48
CA PRO A 34 -6.50 14.65 7.16
C PRO A 34 -7.14 15.92 6.55
N THR A 35 -8.45 15.91 6.43
CA THR A 35 -9.27 17.07 6.02
C THR A 35 -10.48 17.22 6.95
N LYS A 36 -11.25 18.29 6.75
CA LYS A 36 -12.53 18.50 7.45
C LYS A 36 -13.60 17.47 7.05
N ASP A 37 -13.42 16.81 5.91
CA ASP A 37 -14.38 15.84 5.36
C ASP A 37 -14.18 14.45 5.97
N CYS A 38 -13.08 14.23 6.71
CA CYS A 38 -12.85 13.04 7.53
C CYS A 38 -12.42 13.40 8.97
N PRO A 39 -13.33 14.02 9.77
CA PRO A 39 -13.01 14.40 11.14
C PRO A 39 -12.63 13.18 11.98
N PHE A 40 -11.89 13.45 13.05
CA PHE A 40 -11.57 12.46 14.07
C PHE A 40 -12.79 12.25 14.98
N ASP A 41 -13.14 10.99 15.20
CA ASP A 41 -14.18 10.59 16.15
C ASP A 41 -13.52 10.36 17.54
N PRO A 42 -13.88 11.15 18.57
CA PRO A 42 -13.31 10.98 19.90
C PRO A 42 -13.79 9.71 20.62
N GLU A 43 -14.87 9.05 20.18
CA GLU A 43 -15.40 7.87 20.85
C GLU A 43 -14.52 6.63 20.63
N ASP A 44 -14.03 6.41 19.41
CA ASP A 44 -13.19 5.26 19.06
C ASP A 44 -11.81 5.62 18.49
N GLY A 45 -11.58 6.90 18.25
CA GLY A 45 -10.30 7.43 17.79
C GLY A 45 -10.06 7.27 16.29
N HIS A 46 -11.05 6.81 15.51
CA HIS A 46 -10.92 6.67 14.07
C HIS A 46 -11.31 7.95 13.32
N ARG A 47 -11.08 7.98 12.00
CA ARG A 47 -11.56 9.05 11.11
C ARG A 47 -12.62 8.48 10.19
N TYR A 48 -13.66 9.25 9.94
CA TYR A 48 -14.79 8.82 9.11
C TYR A 48 -15.14 9.89 8.08
N ALA A 49 -15.36 9.48 6.84
CA ALA A 49 -16.01 10.32 5.85
C ALA A 49 -17.49 10.55 6.23
N ALA A 50 -18.14 11.50 5.55
CA ALA A 50 -19.53 11.90 5.86
C ALA A 50 -20.55 10.75 5.77
N ASP A 51 -20.25 9.70 5.02
CA ASP A 51 -21.05 8.48 4.84
C ASP A 51 -20.76 7.39 5.91
N GLY A 52 -19.84 7.67 6.85
CA GLY A 52 -19.39 6.70 7.85
C GLY A 52 -18.29 5.75 7.37
N THR A 53 -17.71 5.98 6.19
CA THR A 53 -16.57 5.19 5.71
C THR A 53 -15.32 5.48 6.55
N PRO A 54 -14.69 4.46 7.18
CA PRO A 54 -13.43 4.65 7.90
C PRO A 54 -12.31 5.09 6.96
N VAL A 55 -11.47 6.02 7.39
CA VAL A 55 -10.40 6.62 6.58
C VAL A 55 -9.05 6.50 7.30
N CYS A 56 -8.06 5.93 6.63
CA CYS A 56 -6.65 6.10 6.99
C CYS A 56 -6.08 7.31 6.24
N VAL A 57 -5.31 8.16 6.92
CA VAL A 57 -4.67 9.34 6.32
C VAL A 57 -3.15 9.19 6.19
N HIS A 58 -2.64 7.98 6.37
CA HIS A 58 -1.22 7.66 6.38
C HIS A 58 -0.95 6.47 5.43
N PRO A 59 -0.96 6.68 4.11
CA PRO A 59 -0.75 5.62 3.12
C PRO A 59 0.53 4.82 3.39
N GLU A 60 1.61 5.49 3.79
CA GLU A 60 2.92 4.90 4.09
C GLU A 60 2.92 3.99 5.34
N LYS A 61 1.94 4.14 6.23
CA LYS A 61 1.81 3.29 7.43
C LYS A 61 1.02 2.02 7.16
N VAL A 62 0.13 2.05 6.17
CA VAL A 62 -0.69 0.91 5.74
C VAL A 62 -0.15 0.22 4.49
N GLY A 63 0.80 0.83 3.79
CA GLY A 63 1.38 0.31 2.55
C GLY A 63 0.40 0.25 1.38
N LEU A 64 -0.64 1.08 1.42
CA LEU A 64 -1.65 1.19 0.36
C LEU A 64 -1.56 2.59 -0.27
N PRO A 65 -1.76 2.72 -1.58
CA PRO A 65 -1.86 4.03 -2.21
C PRO A 65 -3.12 4.76 -1.72
N VAL A 66 -3.24 6.03 -2.10
CA VAL A 66 -4.48 6.79 -1.88
C VAL A 66 -5.57 6.20 -2.77
N GLY A 67 -6.74 5.93 -2.18
CA GLY A 67 -7.84 5.30 -2.90
C GLY A 67 -9.14 5.19 -2.10
N ALA A 68 -10.25 5.24 -2.82
CA ALA A 68 -11.61 5.08 -2.33
C ALA A 68 -12.02 3.58 -2.32
N TYR A 69 -11.26 2.77 -1.58
CA TYR A 69 -11.39 1.32 -1.64
C TYR A 69 -12.71 0.80 -1.11
N LYS A 70 -13.24 1.40 -0.04
CA LYS A 70 -14.52 0.99 0.54
C LYS A 70 -15.68 1.78 -0.04
N SER A 71 -15.54 3.09 -0.15
CA SER A 71 -16.63 3.97 -0.58
C SER A 71 -16.98 3.76 -2.06
N GLU A 72 -15.98 3.51 -2.92
CA GLU A 72 -16.16 3.38 -4.37
C GLU A 72 -15.79 1.99 -4.91
N ASN A 73 -15.41 1.03 -4.05
CA ASN A 73 -14.86 -0.27 -4.47
C ASN A 73 -13.65 -0.13 -5.42
N ALA A 74 -12.81 0.88 -5.19
CA ALA A 74 -11.60 1.09 -5.99
C ALA A 74 -10.70 -0.16 -5.93
N PRO A 75 -10.03 -0.53 -7.04
CA PRO A 75 -9.15 -1.70 -7.06
C PRO A 75 -7.93 -1.50 -6.15
N LEU A 76 -7.52 -2.57 -5.48
CA LEU A 76 -6.27 -2.63 -4.72
C LEU A 76 -5.11 -2.89 -5.69
N ALA A 77 -4.70 -1.87 -6.43
CA ALA A 77 -3.61 -1.94 -7.38
C ALA A 77 -2.62 -0.79 -7.17
N ILE A 78 -1.33 -1.08 -7.34
CA ILE A 78 -0.27 -0.09 -7.46
C ILE A 78 0.31 -0.23 -8.86
N GLU A 79 0.43 0.89 -9.57
CA GLU A 79 1.15 0.92 -10.85
C GLU A 79 2.64 1.18 -10.60
N LEU A 80 3.48 0.26 -11.09
CA LEU A 80 4.92 0.46 -11.09
C LEU A 80 5.34 1.47 -12.16
N HIS A 81 6.21 2.39 -11.74
CA HIS A 81 6.80 3.42 -12.58
C HIS A 81 8.31 3.21 -12.58
N LEU A 82 8.79 2.24 -13.37
CA LEU A 82 10.21 1.93 -13.39
C LEU A 82 11.06 3.15 -13.79
N PRO A 83 12.20 3.39 -13.13
CA PRO A 83 13.15 4.42 -13.53
C PRO A 83 13.65 4.16 -14.96
N THR A 84 14.17 5.19 -15.61
CA THR A 84 14.73 5.05 -16.96
C THR A 84 16.16 4.52 -16.94
N ASP A 85 16.93 4.80 -15.88
CA ASP A 85 18.27 4.26 -15.68
C ASP A 85 18.19 2.88 -14.99
N PRO A 86 18.71 1.80 -15.60
CA PRO A 86 18.81 0.49 -14.97
C PRO A 86 19.51 0.50 -13.60
N SER A 87 20.44 1.42 -13.38
CA SER A 87 21.21 1.51 -12.13
C SER A 87 20.34 1.87 -10.91
N GLU A 88 19.19 2.51 -11.15
CA GLU A 88 18.24 2.95 -10.11
C GLU A 88 17.21 1.86 -9.75
N LEU A 89 17.10 0.78 -10.55
CA LEU A 89 16.03 -0.22 -10.41
C LEU A 89 16.02 -0.90 -9.04
N VAL A 90 17.19 -1.27 -8.51
CA VAL A 90 17.26 -2.00 -7.23
C VAL A 90 16.79 -1.13 -6.08
N ALA A 91 17.23 0.14 -6.03
CA ALA A 91 16.83 1.07 -4.98
C ALA A 91 15.33 1.39 -5.07
N TYR A 92 14.83 1.67 -6.28
CA TYR A 92 13.42 1.91 -6.52
C TYR A 92 12.54 0.74 -6.08
N LEU A 93 12.87 -0.48 -6.51
CA LEU A 93 12.09 -1.68 -6.19
C LEU A 93 12.15 -2.02 -4.71
N HIS A 94 13.31 -1.85 -4.06
CA HIS A 94 13.41 -2.03 -2.61
C HIS A 94 12.41 -1.11 -1.89
N ASP A 95 12.41 0.19 -2.21
CA ASP A 95 11.53 1.15 -1.55
C ASP A 95 10.04 0.86 -1.78
N VAL A 96 9.66 0.50 -3.02
CA VAL A 96 8.28 0.15 -3.35
C VAL A 96 7.84 -1.13 -2.64
N LEU A 97 8.65 -2.20 -2.72
CA LEU A 97 8.27 -3.51 -2.18
C LEU A 97 8.26 -3.51 -0.64
N TYR A 98 9.22 -2.88 0.02
CA TYR A 98 9.22 -2.76 1.49
C TYR A 98 8.17 -1.78 2.01
N GLY A 99 7.74 -0.82 1.19
CA GLY A 99 6.68 0.11 1.53
C GLY A 99 5.27 -0.45 1.31
N ALA A 100 5.12 -1.47 0.49
CA ALA A 100 3.82 -2.00 0.09
C ALA A 100 3.16 -2.91 1.14
N ALA A 101 1.83 -2.91 1.13
CA ALA A 101 1.03 -3.88 1.86
C ALA A 101 1.34 -5.30 1.36
N PRO A 102 1.43 -6.32 2.24
CA PRO A 102 1.75 -7.69 1.84
C PRO A 102 0.86 -8.26 0.73
N VAL A 103 -0.43 -7.89 0.74
CA VAL A 103 -1.41 -8.30 -0.27
C VAL A 103 -1.12 -7.79 -1.69
N LEU A 104 -0.27 -6.78 -1.85
CA LEU A 104 0.11 -6.19 -3.13
C LEU A 104 1.44 -6.75 -3.67
N LEU A 105 2.20 -7.50 -2.86
CA LEU A 105 3.56 -7.91 -3.21
C LEU A 105 3.61 -8.82 -4.44
N ASP A 106 2.71 -9.80 -4.52
CA ASP A 106 2.70 -10.76 -5.65
C ASP A 106 2.43 -10.06 -6.99
N ASP A 107 1.51 -9.10 -6.99
CA ASP A 107 1.19 -8.29 -8.17
C ASP A 107 2.35 -7.37 -8.54
N LEU A 108 2.95 -6.68 -7.56
CA LEU A 108 4.12 -5.83 -7.76
C LEU A 108 5.33 -6.60 -8.29
N ILE A 109 5.61 -7.79 -7.77
CA ILE A 109 6.71 -8.66 -8.25
C ILE A 109 6.44 -9.10 -9.69
N SER A 110 5.19 -9.44 -10.01
CA SER A 110 4.78 -9.83 -11.37
C SER A 110 4.94 -8.67 -12.35
N GLN A 111 4.41 -7.49 -12.02
CA GLN A 111 4.57 -6.28 -12.82
C GLN A 111 6.05 -5.92 -13.01
N ALA A 112 6.87 -5.97 -11.96
CA ALA A 112 8.29 -5.63 -12.05
C ALA A 112 9.02 -6.60 -12.99
N SER A 113 8.74 -7.89 -12.91
CA SER A 113 9.33 -8.91 -13.77
C SER A 113 9.02 -8.66 -15.25
N GLU A 114 7.75 -8.39 -15.57
CA GLU A 114 7.28 -8.14 -16.93
C GLU A 114 7.84 -6.83 -17.50
N GLN A 115 7.75 -5.75 -16.73
CA GLN A 115 8.19 -4.43 -17.17
C GLN A 115 9.71 -4.36 -17.34
N ILE A 116 10.50 -4.99 -16.46
CA ILE A 116 11.96 -5.07 -16.62
C ILE A 116 12.30 -5.81 -17.91
N GLY A 117 11.73 -7.00 -18.12
CA GLY A 117 12.01 -7.82 -19.30
C GLY A 117 11.62 -7.13 -20.61
N THR A 118 10.59 -6.28 -20.59
CA THR A 118 10.15 -5.51 -21.76
C THR A 118 11.00 -4.27 -22.01
N ARG A 119 11.42 -3.56 -20.95
CA ARG A 119 12.10 -2.26 -21.05
C ARG A 119 13.61 -2.36 -21.13
N PHE A 120 14.22 -3.40 -20.56
CA PHE A 120 15.66 -3.53 -20.42
C PHE A 120 16.15 -4.89 -20.93
N SER A 121 16.53 -4.95 -22.21
CA SER A 121 16.94 -6.20 -22.87
C SER A 121 18.15 -6.90 -22.21
N ASP A 122 19.03 -6.13 -21.57
CA ASP A 122 20.29 -6.62 -21.01
C ASP A 122 20.23 -6.84 -19.48
N VAL A 123 19.05 -6.68 -18.88
CA VAL A 123 18.87 -6.78 -17.42
C VAL A 123 18.11 -8.05 -17.05
N ASP A 124 18.72 -8.88 -16.21
CA ASP A 124 18.05 -10.04 -15.63
C ASP A 124 17.10 -9.61 -14.49
N ALA A 125 15.79 -9.66 -14.77
CA ALA A 125 14.74 -9.25 -13.83
C ALA A 125 14.80 -10.01 -12.50
N VAL A 126 15.11 -11.31 -12.54
CA VAL A 126 15.18 -12.15 -11.33
C VAL A 126 16.33 -11.71 -10.42
N SER A 127 17.51 -11.43 -10.99
CA SER A 127 18.65 -10.92 -10.23
C SER A 127 18.39 -9.55 -9.63
N VAL A 128 17.70 -8.66 -10.34
CA VAL A 128 17.30 -7.34 -9.81
C VAL A 128 16.33 -7.50 -8.64
N LEU A 129 15.28 -8.31 -8.79
CA LEU A 129 14.28 -8.55 -7.73
C LEU A 129 14.90 -9.19 -6.49
N ARG A 130 15.81 -10.17 -6.67
CA ARG A 130 16.54 -10.78 -5.55
C ARG A 130 17.38 -9.76 -4.78
N ARG A 131 18.02 -8.81 -5.47
CA ARG A 131 18.78 -7.73 -4.84
C ARG A 131 17.90 -6.69 -4.16
N ALA A 132 16.68 -6.47 -4.66
CA ALA A 132 15.73 -5.53 -4.07
C ALA A 132 15.06 -6.10 -2.80
N LEU A 133 14.96 -7.42 -2.67
CA LEU A 133 14.33 -8.14 -1.56
C LEU A 133 15.31 -8.69 -0.51
N SER A 134 16.62 -8.47 -0.70
CA SER A 134 17.68 -8.89 0.23
C SER A 134 17.96 -7.83 1.28
#